data_AF-A0A2S6SAL3-F1
#
_entry.id   AF-A0A2S6SAL3-F1
#
_cell.length_a   1.000
_cell.length_b   1.000
_cell.length_c   1.000
_cell.angle_alpha   90.00
_cell.angle_beta   90.00
_cell.angle_gamma   90.00
#
_symmetry.space_group_name_H-M   'P 1'
#
loop_
_entity.id
_entity.type
_entity.pdbx_description
1 polymer ?
#
loop_
_entity_poly.entity_id
_entity_poly.type
_entity_poly.pdbx_seq_one_letter_code
_entity_poly.pdbx_strand_id
1 'polypeptide(L)'
;MKKIFFLLIFSYSLNTHSEDFCIINNILSIKKNEVRCQNNEILTGYFTFKSDISNLNYSKDNSFNLLIISKYKNEILNYLEEHCRKQGVRLKEIINLDKSDEKKYSVEVIITCRYR
;
A
#
# COMPACT_ATOMS: atom_id res chain seq x y z
N MET A 1 -0.39 51.92 17.06
CA MET A 1 0.41 50.94 16.29
C MET A 1 0.36 49.54 16.92
N LYS A 2 -0.82 48.91 17.02
CA LYS A 2 -0.98 47.57 17.64
C LYS A 2 -2.04 46.69 16.94
N LYS A 3 -2.43 47.02 15.71
CA LYS A 3 -3.44 46.26 14.95
C LYS A 3 -2.90 45.56 13.69
N ILE A 4 -1.64 45.80 13.32
CA ILE A 4 -1.04 45.26 12.09
C ILE A 4 -0.31 43.92 12.35
N PHE A 5 0.02 43.60 13.60
CA PHE A 5 0.78 42.38 13.92
C PHE A 5 -0.06 41.10 13.88
N PHE A 6 -1.39 41.19 13.91
CA PHE A 6 -2.28 40.02 13.93
C PHE A 6 -2.55 39.44 12.52
N LEU A 7 -2.23 40.18 11.45
CA LEU A 7 -2.45 39.76 10.07
C LEU A 7 -1.32 38.88 9.51
N LEU A 8 -0.13 38.89 10.12
CA LEU A 8 1.01 38.06 9.71
C LEU A 8 0.96 36.62 10.26
N ILE A 9 0.13 36.36 11.28
CA ILE A 9 0.00 35.03 11.90
C ILE A 9 -0.96 34.14 11.08
N PHE A 10 -1.87 34.73 10.31
CA PHE A 10 -2.84 33.97 9.48
C PHE A 10 -2.27 33.51 8.13
N SER A 11 -1.14 34.06 7.66
CA SER A 11 -0.51 33.66 6.41
C SER A 11 0.40 32.43 6.53
N TYR A 12 0.65 31.95 7.75
CA TYR A 12 1.06 30.56 7.96
C TYR A 12 -0.20 29.69 8.00
N SER A 13 -0.98 29.73 6.93
CA SER A 13 -1.89 28.64 6.62
C SER A 13 -1.02 27.40 6.56
N LEU A 14 -1.05 26.65 7.67
CA LEU A 14 -0.56 25.29 7.75
C LEU A 14 -1.05 24.62 6.47
N ASN A 15 -0.10 24.26 5.60
CA ASN A 15 -0.33 23.29 4.55
C ASN A 15 -0.66 21.97 5.25
N THR A 16 -1.87 21.85 5.79
CA THR A 16 -2.49 20.60 6.16
C THR A 16 -2.94 19.93 4.86
N HIS A 17 -2.02 19.78 3.92
CA HIS A 17 -2.18 18.81 2.87
C HIS A 17 -2.05 17.47 3.57
N SER A 18 -3.19 16.81 3.79
CA SER A 18 -3.21 15.36 3.82
C SER A 18 -2.35 14.94 2.64
N GLU A 19 -1.24 14.23 2.88
CA GLU A 19 -0.48 13.63 1.79
C GLU A 19 -1.51 12.90 0.93
N ASP A 20 -1.64 13.29 -0.35
CA ASP A 20 -2.48 12.54 -1.27
C ASP A 20 -1.97 11.08 -1.22
N PHE A 21 -2.90 10.14 -1.13
CA PHE A 21 -2.55 8.73 -1.11
C PHE A 21 -2.59 8.25 -2.56
N CYS A 22 -1.48 7.75 -3.07
CA CYS A 22 -1.48 7.07 -4.35
C CYS A 22 -2.00 5.64 -4.15
N ILE A 23 -3.09 5.30 -4.82
CA ILE A 23 -3.78 4.01 -4.64
C ILE A 23 -3.69 3.18 -5.91
N ILE A 24 -3.32 1.90 -5.75
CA ILE A 24 -3.39 0.91 -6.83
C ILE A 24 -4.28 -0.25 -6.41
N ASN A 25 -5.48 -0.32 -6.97
CA ASN A 25 -6.52 -1.28 -6.55
C ASN A 25 -6.20 -2.75 -6.86
N ASN A 26 -5.32 -3.02 -7.83
CA ASN A 26 -4.90 -4.38 -8.15
C ASN A 26 -3.45 -4.40 -8.66
N ILE A 27 -2.51 -4.75 -7.79
CA ILE A 27 -1.09 -4.80 -8.14
C ILE A 27 -0.75 -5.93 -9.12
N LEU A 28 -1.59 -6.96 -9.21
CA LEU A 28 -1.37 -8.11 -10.10
C LEU A 28 -1.71 -7.79 -11.57
N SER A 29 -2.36 -6.65 -11.84
CA SER A 29 -2.80 -6.27 -13.18
C SER A 29 -2.23 -4.92 -13.65
N ILE A 30 -1.22 -4.39 -12.98
CA ILE A 30 -0.60 -3.10 -13.37
C ILE A 30 0.13 -3.29 -14.70
N LYS A 31 -0.13 -2.42 -15.68
CA LYS A 31 0.75 -2.30 -16.84
C LYS A 31 1.92 -1.38 -16.52
N LYS A 32 3.08 -1.73 -17.05
CA LYS A 32 4.29 -0.90 -17.02
C LYS A 32 3.92 0.49 -17.57
N ASN A 33 3.99 1.53 -16.72
CA ASN A 33 3.65 2.95 -16.96
C ASN A 33 2.24 3.45 -16.60
N GLU A 34 1.38 2.65 -15.95
CA GLU A 34 0.05 3.13 -15.49
C GLU A 34 0.09 3.83 -14.13
N VAL A 35 1.18 3.68 -13.36
CA VAL A 35 1.32 4.27 -12.02
C VAL A 35 1.77 5.73 -12.12
N ARG A 36 0.89 6.65 -11.71
CA ARG A 36 1.13 8.11 -11.70
C ARG A 36 1.18 8.66 -10.27
N CYS A 37 2.06 8.12 -9.45
CA CYS A 37 2.30 8.64 -8.10
C CYS A 37 3.38 9.73 -8.10
N GLN A 38 3.32 10.65 -7.15
CA GLN A 38 4.40 11.61 -6.89
C GLN A 38 5.52 10.92 -6.10
N ASN A 39 6.77 11.29 -6.37
CA ASN A 39 7.91 10.77 -5.62
C ASN A 39 7.73 11.04 -4.11
N ASN A 40 7.98 10.02 -3.30
CA ASN A 40 7.86 10.03 -1.84
C ASN A 40 6.42 10.15 -1.29
N GLU A 41 5.40 10.13 -2.16
CA GLU A 41 4.01 9.97 -1.77
C GLU A 41 3.78 8.61 -1.10
N ILE A 42 2.77 8.50 -0.23
CA ILE A 42 2.37 7.20 0.32
C ILE A 42 1.65 6.44 -0.80
N LEU A 43 2.26 5.32 -1.22
CA LEU A 43 1.67 4.40 -2.17
C LEU A 43 1.04 3.23 -1.42
N THR A 44 -0.26 2.98 -1.68
CA THR A 44 -0.98 1.82 -1.17
C THR A 44 -1.48 0.96 -2.33
N GLY A 45 -0.93 -0.25 -2.44
CA GLY A 45 -1.32 -1.26 -3.41
C GLY A 45 -2.19 -2.34 -2.78
N TYR A 46 -3.16 -2.85 -3.54
CA TYR A 46 -4.11 -3.86 -3.12
C TYR A 46 -4.12 -5.03 -4.11
N PHE A 47 -4.51 -6.21 -3.64
CA PHE A 47 -5.10 -7.24 -4.51
C PHE A 47 -5.92 -8.21 -3.66
N THR A 48 -6.87 -8.89 -4.30
CA THR A 48 -7.74 -9.87 -3.63
C THR A 48 -7.71 -11.20 -4.35
N PHE A 49 -7.80 -12.29 -3.59
CA PHE A 49 -7.94 -13.64 -4.16
C PHE A 49 -8.80 -14.53 -3.26
N LYS A 50 -9.23 -15.67 -3.81
CA LYS A 50 -9.95 -16.72 -3.08
C LYS A 50 -9.00 -17.85 -2.71
N SER A 51 -9.19 -18.40 -1.52
CA SER A 51 -8.44 -19.54 -0.99
C SER A 51 -9.38 -20.56 -0.38
N ASP A 52 -9.10 -21.85 -0.53
CA ASP A 52 -9.85 -22.91 0.15
C ASP A 52 -9.42 -23.09 1.61
N ILE A 53 -8.31 -22.46 2.02
CA ILE A 53 -7.76 -22.51 3.37
C ILE A 53 -7.48 -21.11 3.92
N SER A 54 -7.66 -20.91 5.23
CA SER A 54 -7.33 -19.67 5.92
C SER A 54 -5.86 -19.60 6.35
N ASN A 55 -5.24 -20.75 6.63
CA ASN A 55 -3.82 -20.82 7.00
C ASN A 55 -2.96 -20.90 5.74
N LEU A 56 -2.56 -19.73 5.23
CA LEU A 56 -1.76 -19.63 4.01
C LEU A 56 -0.29 -20.01 4.27
N ASN A 57 0.43 -20.33 3.20
CA ASN A 57 1.88 -20.57 3.25
C ASN A 57 2.65 -19.27 3.02
N TYR A 58 3.68 -19.04 3.84
CA TYR A 58 4.47 -17.82 3.82
C TYR A 58 5.94 -18.09 3.57
N SER A 59 6.60 -17.12 2.93
CA SER A 59 8.05 -17.08 2.73
C SER A 59 8.59 -15.77 3.28
N LYS A 60 9.72 -15.83 4.00
CA LYS A 60 10.43 -14.62 4.42
C LYS A 60 11.24 -14.04 3.25
N ASP A 61 11.14 -12.74 3.05
CA ASP A 61 12.05 -11.96 2.23
C ASP A 61 12.94 -11.08 3.12
N ASN A 62 14.25 -11.19 2.95
CA ASN A 62 15.21 -10.46 3.77
C ASN A 62 15.50 -9.05 3.22
N SER A 63 15.26 -8.80 1.92
CA SER A 63 15.53 -7.51 1.29
C SER A 63 14.60 -6.41 1.80
N PHE A 64 13.32 -6.74 1.96
CA PHE A 64 12.29 -5.86 2.53
C PHE A 64 11.94 -6.21 3.98
N ASN A 65 12.49 -7.30 4.52
CA ASN A 65 12.17 -7.83 5.86
C ASN A 65 10.67 -8.10 6.05
N LEU A 66 10.07 -8.79 5.08
CA LEU A 66 8.63 -9.09 5.04
C LEU A 66 8.38 -10.60 5.09
N LEU A 67 7.26 -10.99 5.67
CA LEU A 67 6.64 -12.30 5.43
C LEU A 67 5.61 -12.13 4.31
N ILE A 68 5.72 -12.95 3.27
CA ILE A 68 4.93 -12.82 2.04
C ILE A 68 4.26 -14.15 1.73
N ILE A 69 2.98 -14.12 1.35
CA ILE A 69 2.26 -15.30 0.85
C ILE A 69 3.03 -15.90 -0.33
N SER A 70 3.48 -17.15 -0.19
CA SER A 70 4.36 -17.82 -1.16
C SER A 70 3.79 -17.83 -2.57
N LYS A 71 2.46 -17.95 -2.71
CA LYS A 71 1.76 -17.99 -4.01
C LYS A 71 1.98 -16.73 -4.85
N TYR A 72 2.11 -15.55 -4.23
CA TYR A 72 2.21 -14.26 -4.92
C TYR A 72 3.56 -13.57 -4.65
N LYS A 73 4.56 -14.34 -4.20
CA LYS A 73 5.84 -13.79 -3.74
C LYS A 73 6.53 -12.98 -4.84
N ASN A 74 6.58 -13.50 -6.06
CA ASN A 74 7.31 -12.86 -7.15
C ASN A 74 6.62 -11.58 -7.60
N GLU A 75 5.29 -11.59 -7.71
CA GLU A 75 4.48 -10.45 -8.10
C GLU A 75 4.60 -9.32 -7.09
N ILE A 76 4.55 -9.65 -5.79
CA ILE A 76 4.73 -8.70 -4.70
C ILE A 76 6.15 -8.11 -4.73
N LEU A 77 7.18 -8.93 -4.87
CA LEU A 77 8.56 -8.44 -4.91
C LEU A 77 8.82 -7.56 -6.12
N ASN A 78 8.36 -7.95 -7.31
CA ASN A 78 8.48 -7.14 -8.52
C ASN A 78 7.79 -5.78 -8.34
N TYR A 79 6.57 -5.76 -7.80
CA TYR A 79 5.85 -4.53 -7.49
C TYR A 79 6.64 -3.61 -6.53
N LEU A 80 7.20 -4.19 -5.46
CA LEU A 80 7.99 -3.44 -4.48
C LEU A 80 9.29 -2.89 -5.09
N GLU A 81 9.99 -3.68 -5.91
CA GLU A 81 11.24 -3.25 -6.56
C GLU A 81 11.01 -2.14 -7.60
N GLU A 82 9.90 -2.20 -8.32
CA GLU A 82 9.58 -1.20 -9.34
C GLU A 82 9.10 0.13 -8.76
N HIS A 83 8.29 0.10 -7.68
CA HIS A 83 7.56 1.28 -7.23
C HIS A 83 7.92 1.78 -5.83
N CYS A 84 8.51 0.95 -4.98
CA CYS A 84 8.70 1.28 -3.57
C CYS A 84 10.15 1.60 -3.22
N ARG A 85 10.34 2.56 -2.32
CA ARG A 85 11.57 2.64 -1.53
C ARG A 85 11.62 1.46 -0.55
N LYS A 86 12.81 0.92 -0.29
CA LYS A 86 12.99 -0.25 0.59
C LYS A 86 12.58 -0.01 2.04
N GLN A 87 12.67 1.24 2.52
CA GLN A 87 12.39 1.59 3.91
C GLN A 87 10.89 1.84 4.12
N GLY A 88 10.36 1.32 5.22
CA GLY A 88 8.98 1.59 5.63
C GLY A 88 7.90 0.83 4.86
N VAL A 89 8.29 -0.21 4.10
CA VAL A 89 7.32 -1.11 3.47
C VAL A 89 6.56 -1.89 4.53
N ARG A 90 5.23 -1.95 4.36
CA ARG A 90 4.32 -2.71 5.22
C ARG A 90 3.44 -3.59 4.34
N LEU A 91 3.29 -4.84 4.73
CA LEU A 91 2.36 -5.78 4.12
C LEU A 91 1.36 -6.24 5.19
N LYS A 92 0.08 -6.15 4.87
CA LYS A 92 -1.02 -6.61 5.71
C LYS A 92 -1.96 -7.48 4.91
N GLU A 93 -2.61 -8.41 5.60
CA GLU A 93 -3.52 -9.36 5.00
C GLU A 93 -4.80 -9.40 5.84
N ILE A 94 -5.93 -9.46 5.17
CA ILE A 94 -7.25 -9.60 5.79
C ILE A 94 -7.89 -10.84 5.18
N ILE A 95 -8.13 -11.85 6.02
CA ILE A 95 -8.70 -13.13 5.61
C ILE A 95 -10.10 -13.22 6.22
N ASN A 96 -11.11 -13.29 5.37
CA ASN A 96 -12.52 -13.42 5.76
C ASN A 96 -13.13 -14.65 5.13
N LEU A 97 -14.07 -15.30 5.81
CA LEU A 97 -14.95 -16.29 5.16
C LEU A 97 -15.71 -15.61 4.02
N ASP A 98 -15.79 -16.26 2.86
CA ASP A 98 -16.51 -15.75 1.72
C ASP A 98 -18.01 -15.89 1.93
N LYS A 99 -18.72 -14.76 1.91
CA LYS A 99 -20.18 -14.73 2.10
C LYS A 99 -20.93 -15.44 0.97
N SER A 100 -20.33 -15.53 -0.21
CA SER A 100 -20.95 -16.16 -1.38
C SER A 100 -20.65 -17.66 -1.48
N ASP A 101 -19.60 -18.14 -0.81
CA ASP A 101 -19.18 -19.54 -0.79
C ASP A 101 -18.51 -19.84 0.55
N GLU A 102 -19.29 -20.27 1.54
CA GLU A 102 -18.83 -20.47 2.93
C GLU A 102 -17.69 -21.51 3.08
N LYS A 103 -17.35 -22.22 2.00
CA LYS A 103 -16.20 -23.14 1.97
C LYS A 103 -14.89 -22.45 1.58
N LYS A 104 -14.94 -21.18 1.19
CA LYS A 104 -13.79 -20.40 0.74
C LYS A 104 -13.54 -19.19 1.63
N TYR A 105 -12.31 -18.71 1.54
CA TYR A 105 -11.85 -17.50 2.18
C TYR A 105 -11.56 -16.44 1.12
N SER A 106 -12.03 -15.23 1.36
CA SER A 106 -11.62 -14.03 0.65
C SER A 106 -10.40 -13.44 1.36
N VAL A 107 -9.29 -13.35 0.64
CA VAL A 107 -8.05 -12.78 1.14
C VAL A 107 -7.81 -11.45 0.43
N GLU A 108 -7.67 -10.38 1.21
CA GLU A 108 -7.24 -9.07 0.74
C GLU A 108 -5.82 -8.81 1.24
N VAL A 109 -4.93 -8.44 0.32
CA VAL A 109 -3.55 -8.08 0.62
C VAL A 109 -3.37 -6.59 0.37
N ILE A 110 -2.81 -5.91 1.36
CA ILE A 110 -2.59 -4.47 1.37
C ILE A 110 -1.10 -4.23 1.57
N ILE A 111 -0.48 -3.51 0.63
CA ILE A 111 0.94 -3.16 0.66
C ILE A 111 1.05 -1.65 0.70
N THR A 112 1.75 -1.11 1.69
CA THR A 112 1.99 0.33 1.83
C THR A 112 3.48 0.62 1.81
N CYS A 113 3.90 1.62 1.04
CA CYS A 113 5.29 2.07 0.97
C CYS A 113 5.38 3.56 0.59
N ARG A 114 6.61 4.09 0.55
CA ARG A 114 6.88 5.39 -0.07
C ARG A 114 7.23 5.17 -1.55
N TYR A 115 6.57 5.90 -2.44
CA TYR A 115 6.84 5.82 -3.88
C TYR A 115 8.24 6.35 -4.24
N ARG A 116 8.83 5.81 -5.30
CA ARG A 116 10.17 6.15 -5.80
C ARG A 116 10.18 7.30 -6.82
#